data_AF-A0A395SC22-F1
#
_entry.id   AF-A0A395SC22-F1
#
_cell.length_a   1.000
_cell.length_b   1.000
_cell.length_c   1.000
_cell.angle_alpha   90.00
_cell.angle_beta   90.00
_cell.angle_gamma   90.00
#
_symmetry.space_group_name_H-M   'P 1'
#
loop_
_entity.id
_entity.type
_entity.pdbx_description
1 polymer ?
#
loop_
_entity_poly.entity_id
_entity_poly.type
_entity_poly.pdbx_seq_one_letter_code
_entity_poly.pdbx_strand_id
1 'polypeptide(L)'
;MNTQSLPGADRIAIKTGTIVIANNEAINLLRDAGVPDHQLFPVQGGERIPLFTRKTWDEARADPSLFAPGLPNAPKRPFDKLAALSVNVWPSLHCFMPANHPEVIDTATVYTGAASPYTCTLDITIGMKYGLFQLGELMPPEKLTPGHRSFLEYISDRKRNVMSHSDGGQLMFNFVIGDKALLWSAHLGGYDGILKNLQPKPDVAIMAIAGRANLNGKPFDGSTAEFAAMKVGWLGNSSQVIWCLHDETCIPPWRIHIEAATKAVEENGKTKVLAVEFARSIDLNI
;
A
#
# COMPACT_ATOMS: atom_id res chain seq x y z
N MET A 1 -15.27 10.18 13.35
CA MET A 1 -15.24 8.93 12.57
C MET A 1 -13.81 8.77 12.08
N ASN A 2 -13.02 7.92 12.74
CA ASN A 2 -11.61 7.76 12.41
C ASN A 2 -11.45 6.52 11.54
N THR A 3 -11.11 6.72 10.27
CA THR A 3 -10.67 5.68 9.35
C THR A 3 -9.28 5.20 9.77
N GLN A 4 -9.16 3.94 10.19
CA GLN A 4 -7.87 3.30 10.44
C GLN A 4 -7.51 2.40 9.27
N SER A 5 -6.22 2.39 8.96
CA SER A 5 -5.49 1.40 8.15
C SER A 5 -5.97 -0.02 8.45
N LEU A 6 -5.83 -0.96 7.51
CA LEU A 6 -6.02 -2.42 7.58
C LEU A 6 -6.90 -3.02 8.73
N PRO A 7 -6.60 -2.93 10.05
CA PRO A 7 -7.53 -3.42 11.06
C PRO A 7 -8.83 -2.61 11.17
N GLY A 8 -9.96 -3.32 11.03
CA GLY A 8 -11.27 -2.74 10.81
C GLY A 8 -11.79 -2.91 9.39
N ALA A 9 -10.95 -3.33 8.44
CA ALA A 9 -11.40 -3.70 7.09
C ALA A 9 -12.43 -4.83 7.12
N ASP A 10 -12.28 -5.80 8.03
CA ASP A 10 -13.25 -6.86 8.33
C ASP A 10 -14.64 -6.26 8.67
N ARG A 11 -14.67 -5.33 9.63
CA ARG A 11 -15.90 -4.67 10.08
C ARG A 11 -16.52 -3.81 9.00
N ILE A 12 -15.71 -3.09 8.22
CA ILE A 12 -16.19 -2.28 7.10
C ILE A 12 -16.78 -3.19 6.04
N ALA A 13 -16.06 -4.25 5.62
CA ALA A 13 -16.51 -5.19 4.61
C ALA A 13 -17.85 -5.84 5.02
N ILE A 14 -17.93 -6.43 6.23
CA ILE A 14 -19.14 -7.07 6.75
C ILE A 14 -20.33 -6.11 6.77
N LYS A 15 -20.13 -4.87 7.23
CA LYS A 15 -21.23 -3.89 7.37
C LYS A 15 -21.70 -3.29 6.05
N THR A 16 -20.82 -3.19 5.07
CA THR A 16 -21.10 -2.43 3.84
C THR A 16 -21.36 -3.30 2.62
N GLY A 17 -20.98 -4.58 2.66
CA GLY A 17 -20.99 -5.42 1.45
C GLY A 17 -19.85 -5.10 0.48
N THR A 18 -18.86 -4.29 0.89
CA THR A 18 -17.73 -3.91 0.03
C THR A 18 -16.85 -5.11 -0.31
N ILE A 19 -16.34 -5.16 -1.55
CA ILE A 19 -15.37 -6.16 -1.99
C ILE A 19 -13.97 -5.75 -1.52
N VAL A 20 -13.25 -6.67 -0.91
CA VAL A 20 -11.86 -6.50 -0.49
C VAL A 20 -10.94 -7.20 -1.49
N ILE A 21 -10.03 -6.43 -2.10
CA ILE A 21 -8.99 -6.92 -3.00
C ILE A 21 -7.67 -6.84 -2.25
N ALA A 22 -7.06 -7.96 -1.93
CA ALA A 22 -5.83 -8.00 -1.13
C ALA A 22 -5.02 -9.28 -1.37
N ASN A 23 -3.78 -9.30 -0.87
CA ASN A 23 -2.97 -10.51 -0.92
C ASN A 23 -3.58 -11.65 -0.09
N ASN A 24 -3.10 -12.87 -0.32
CA ASN A 24 -3.67 -14.07 0.29
C ASN A 24 -3.59 -14.08 1.82
N GLU A 25 -2.55 -13.48 2.42
CA GLU A 25 -2.42 -13.38 3.87
C GLU A 25 -3.56 -12.54 4.47
N ALA A 26 -3.78 -11.34 3.92
CA ALA A 26 -4.86 -10.48 4.35
C ALA A 26 -6.24 -11.13 4.11
N ILE A 27 -6.43 -11.78 2.96
CA ILE A 27 -7.69 -12.45 2.63
C ILE A 27 -7.99 -13.61 3.59
N ASN A 28 -6.99 -14.42 3.95
CA ASN A 28 -7.19 -15.51 4.91
C ASN A 28 -7.58 -14.98 6.28
N LEU A 29 -6.91 -13.94 6.76
CA LEU A 29 -7.26 -13.29 8.02
C LEU A 29 -8.68 -12.71 8.02
N LEU A 30 -9.08 -12.06 6.93
CA LEU A 30 -10.43 -11.51 6.79
C LEU A 30 -11.49 -12.61 6.72
N ARG A 31 -11.19 -13.74 6.07
CA ARG A 31 -12.06 -14.91 6.06
C ARG A 31 -12.25 -15.47 7.47
N ASP A 32 -11.17 -15.64 8.22
CA ASP A 32 -11.21 -16.12 9.61
C ASP A 32 -11.95 -15.14 10.53
N ALA A 33 -11.91 -13.83 10.21
CA ALA A 33 -12.70 -12.79 10.86
C ALA A 33 -14.19 -12.80 10.48
N GLY A 34 -14.62 -13.69 9.58
CA GLY A 34 -16.01 -13.87 9.19
C GLY A 34 -16.46 -12.97 8.03
N VAL A 35 -15.54 -12.37 7.26
CA VAL A 35 -15.91 -11.69 6.02
C VAL A 35 -16.40 -12.73 5.00
N PRO A 36 -17.60 -12.58 4.43
CA PRO A 36 -18.13 -13.49 3.41
C PRO A 36 -17.19 -13.67 2.21
N ASP A 37 -16.99 -14.93 1.79
CA ASP A 37 -16.09 -15.29 0.68
C ASP A 37 -16.39 -14.56 -0.64
N HIS A 38 -17.66 -14.23 -0.91
CA HIS A 38 -18.03 -13.48 -2.12
C HIS A 38 -17.52 -12.03 -2.14
N GLN A 39 -17.08 -11.50 -1.00
CA GLN A 39 -16.45 -10.20 -0.87
C GLN A 39 -14.92 -10.27 -0.96
N LEU A 40 -14.32 -11.46 -0.91
CA LEU A 40 -12.88 -11.65 -0.77
C LEU A 40 -12.22 -11.98 -2.10
N PHE A 41 -11.43 -11.05 -2.64
CA PHE A 41 -10.75 -11.20 -3.92
C PHE A 41 -9.25 -11.34 -3.67
N PRO A 42 -8.73 -12.59 -3.57
CA PRO A 42 -7.30 -12.82 -3.44
C PRO A 42 -6.57 -12.48 -4.73
N VAL A 43 -5.47 -11.73 -4.57
CA VAL A 43 -4.61 -11.29 -5.67
C VAL A 43 -3.13 -11.51 -5.35
N GLN A 44 -2.31 -11.64 -6.39
CA GLN A 44 -0.85 -11.80 -6.30
C GLN A 44 -0.08 -10.78 -7.12
N GLY A 45 -0.76 -9.99 -7.96
CA GLY A 45 -0.15 -9.04 -8.86
C GLY A 45 -0.04 -9.61 -10.27
N GLY A 46 -0.93 -9.14 -11.13
CA GLY A 46 -1.18 -9.63 -12.50
C GLY A 46 -2.65 -9.47 -12.88
N GLU A 47 -3.52 -9.32 -11.90
CA GLU A 47 -4.97 -9.25 -12.09
C GLU A 47 -5.41 -7.93 -12.74
N ARG A 48 -6.53 -8.02 -13.45
CA ARG A 48 -7.29 -6.91 -14.04
C ARG A 48 -8.72 -7.06 -13.56
N ILE A 49 -9.13 -6.22 -12.60
CA ILE A 49 -10.36 -6.44 -11.86
C ILE A 49 -11.35 -5.32 -12.22
N PRO A 50 -12.51 -5.63 -12.83
CA PRO A 50 -13.56 -4.66 -13.05
C PRO A 50 -14.18 -4.27 -11.70
N LEU A 51 -14.35 -2.97 -11.49
CA LEU A 51 -14.98 -2.41 -10.31
C LEU A 51 -16.34 -1.83 -10.66
N PHE A 52 -17.33 -2.13 -9.84
CA PHE A 52 -18.73 -1.80 -10.08
C PHE A 52 -19.23 -0.87 -8.99
N THR A 53 -20.11 0.06 -9.36
CA THR A 53 -20.81 0.88 -8.37
C THR A 53 -21.81 0.02 -7.58
N ARG A 54 -22.23 0.52 -6.41
CA ARG A 54 -23.33 -0.09 -5.66
C ARG A 54 -24.61 -0.20 -6.50
N LYS A 55 -24.91 0.84 -7.29
CA LYS A 55 -26.06 0.86 -8.20
C LYS A 55 -25.99 -0.30 -9.20
N THR A 56 -24.85 -0.52 -9.83
CA THR A 56 -24.65 -1.63 -10.77
C THR A 56 -24.89 -3.00 -10.10
N TRP A 57 -24.43 -3.16 -8.86
CA TRP A 57 -24.68 -4.39 -8.08
C TRP A 57 -26.16 -4.57 -7.75
N ASP A 58 -26.86 -3.49 -7.40
CA ASP A 58 -28.28 -3.54 -7.04
C ASP A 58 -29.14 -3.85 -8.28
N GLU A 59 -28.81 -3.28 -9.44
CA GLU A 59 -29.43 -3.58 -10.74
C GLU A 59 -29.19 -5.03 -11.15
N ALA A 60 -27.96 -5.54 -11.07
CA ALA A 60 -27.66 -6.93 -11.41
C ALA A 60 -28.32 -7.95 -10.47
N ARG A 61 -28.55 -7.58 -9.20
CA ARG A 61 -29.31 -8.41 -8.26
C ARG A 61 -30.80 -8.44 -8.58
N ALA A 62 -31.36 -7.34 -9.11
CA ALA A 62 -32.75 -7.27 -9.54
C ALA A 62 -32.98 -7.97 -10.89
N ASP A 63 -32.01 -7.94 -11.79
CA ASP A 63 -32.03 -8.60 -13.10
C ASP A 63 -30.85 -9.56 -13.26
N PRO A 64 -31.03 -10.86 -13.00
CA PRO A 64 -29.98 -11.86 -13.14
C PRO A 64 -29.40 -11.99 -14.55
N SER A 65 -30.04 -11.44 -15.58
CA SER A 65 -29.50 -11.41 -16.94
C SER A 65 -28.27 -10.49 -17.09
N LEU A 66 -28.02 -9.63 -16.10
CA LEU A 66 -26.86 -8.73 -16.06
C LEU A 66 -25.62 -9.39 -15.45
N PHE A 67 -25.73 -10.63 -14.93
CA PHE A 67 -24.58 -11.39 -14.43
C PHE A 67 -23.83 -12.09 -15.55
N ALA A 68 -22.49 -12.00 -15.50
CA ALA A 68 -21.62 -12.78 -16.34
C ALA A 68 -21.72 -14.28 -16.02
N PRO A 69 -21.50 -15.16 -17.02
CA PRO A 69 -21.39 -16.59 -16.77
C PRO A 69 -20.21 -16.85 -15.81
N GLY A 70 -20.37 -17.83 -14.92
CA GLY A 70 -19.37 -18.18 -13.93
C GLY A 70 -19.39 -19.68 -13.62
N LEU A 71 -18.38 -20.13 -12.87
CA LEU A 71 -18.34 -21.50 -12.40
C LEU A 71 -19.51 -21.77 -11.44
N PRO A 72 -19.99 -23.03 -11.36
CA PRO A 72 -20.97 -23.41 -10.34
C PRO A 72 -20.50 -22.99 -8.95
N ASN A 73 -21.39 -22.37 -8.17
CA ASN A 73 -21.14 -21.85 -6.82
C ASN A 73 -20.11 -20.71 -6.71
N ALA A 74 -19.54 -20.22 -7.82
CA ALA A 74 -18.73 -19.02 -7.78
C ALA A 74 -19.62 -17.78 -7.52
N PRO A 75 -19.10 -16.75 -6.82
CA PRO A 75 -19.79 -15.46 -6.69
C PRO A 75 -20.16 -14.90 -8.06
N LYS A 76 -21.44 -14.58 -8.26
CA LYS A 76 -21.92 -13.92 -9.48
C LYS A 76 -21.35 -12.51 -9.55
N ARG A 77 -20.98 -12.06 -10.75
CA ARG A 77 -20.44 -10.72 -11.02
C ARG A 77 -21.17 -10.10 -12.20
N PRO A 78 -21.47 -8.78 -12.19
CA PRO A 78 -22.02 -8.12 -13.35
C PRO A 78 -21.09 -8.28 -14.56
N PHE A 79 -21.63 -8.19 -15.77
CA PHE A 79 -20.79 -8.18 -16.97
C PHE A 79 -19.75 -7.05 -16.91
N ASP A 80 -18.52 -7.32 -17.36
CA ASP A 80 -17.40 -6.37 -17.34
C ASP A 80 -17.73 -5.04 -18.03
N LYS A 81 -18.57 -5.05 -19.07
CA LYS A 81 -19.05 -3.84 -19.76
C LYS A 81 -19.85 -2.87 -18.86
N LEU A 82 -20.31 -3.33 -17.69
CA LEU A 82 -21.02 -2.54 -16.69
C LEU A 82 -20.07 -1.97 -15.63
N ALA A 83 -18.78 -2.27 -15.71
CA ALA A 83 -17.78 -1.74 -14.77
C ALA A 83 -17.71 -0.22 -14.88
N ALA A 84 -17.61 0.45 -13.74
CA ALA A 84 -17.40 1.88 -13.68
C ALA A 84 -15.93 2.24 -13.98
N LEU A 85 -15.02 1.38 -13.54
CA LEU A 85 -13.58 1.49 -13.76
C LEU A 85 -12.93 0.12 -13.52
N SER A 86 -11.63 -0.03 -13.75
CA SER A 86 -10.91 -1.26 -13.40
C SER A 86 -9.69 -0.98 -12.53
N VAL A 87 -9.18 -1.99 -11.85
CA VAL A 87 -7.89 -1.92 -11.15
C VAL A 87 -6.94 -3.00 -11.66
N ASN A 88 -5.74 -2.57 -12.04
CA ASN A 88 -4.64 -3.43 -12.44
C ASN A 88 -3.75 -3.62 -11.21
N VAL A 89 -3.69 -4.85 -10.70
CA VAL A 89 -2.88 -5.16 -9.50
C VAL A 89 -1.50 -5.59 -9.95
N TRP A 90 -0.47 -5.12 -9.26
CA TRP A 90 0.94 -5.42 -9.57
C TRP A 90 1.71 -5.83 -8.31
N PRO A 91 2.68 -6.74 -8.40
CA PRO A 91 3.59 -7.01 -7.29
C PRO A 91 4.42 -5.77 -6.96
N SER A 92 4.70 -5.59 -5.67
CA SER A 92 5.50 -4.50 -5.13
C SER A 92 6.44 -5.00 -4.03
N LEU A 93 7.19 -4.08 -3.42
CA LEU A 93 8.10 -4.40 -2.32
C LEU A 93 7.98 -3.37 -1.20
N HIS A 94 8.14 -3.84 0.02
CA HIS A 94 8.24 -3.01 1.21
C HIS A 94 9.59 -2.28 1.25
N CYS A 95 9.70 -1.13 1.92
CA CYS A 95 11.00 -0.49 2.20
C CYS A 95 11.75 -1.20 3.32
N PHE A 96 13.08 -1.08 3.33
CA PHE A 96 13.92 -1.45 4.47
C PHE A 96 13.95 -0.32 5.49
N MET A 97 13.97 -0.68 6.78
CA MET A 97 14.26 0.29 7.83
C MET A 97 15.78 0.44 8.00
N PRO A 98 16.30 1.69 8.12
CA PRO A 98 17.71 1.89 8.46
C PRO A 98 18.06 1.22 9.79
N ALA A 99 19.24 0.58 9.85
CA ALA A 99 19.64 -0.24 11.01
C ALA A 99 19.78 0.56 12.32
N ASN A 100 20.03 1.86 12.23
CA ASN A 100 20.12 2.74 13.39
C ASN A 100 18.76 3.26 13.88
N HIS A 101 17.64 2.90 13.22
CA HIS A 101 16.28 3.28 13.57
C HIS A 101 16.15 4.77 13.97
N PRO A 102 16.46 5.69 13.04
CA PRO A 102 16.50 7.11 13.37
C PRO A 102 15.11 7.61 13.75
N GLU A 103 15.06 8.57 14.67
CA GLU A 103 13.81 9.21 15.09
C GLU A 103 13.14 10.01 13.96
N VAL A 104 13.93 10.51 13.02
CA VAL A 104 13.46 11.20 11.81
C VAL A 104 14.24 10.66 10.62
N ILE A 105 13.55 10.38 9.52
CA ILE A 105 14.21 10.04 8.26
C ILE A 105 14.22 11.27 7.37
N ASP A 106 15.42 11.66 6.91
CA ASP A 106 15.57 12.63 5.83
C ASP A 106 15.74 11.89 4.50
N THR A 107 14.88 12.19 3.53
CA THR A 107 14.91 11.56 2.19
C THR A 107 16.20 11.84 1.41
N ALA A 108 17.01 12.84 1.82
CA ALA A 108 18.35 13.09 1.30
C ALA A 108 19.41 12.11 1.83
N THR A 109 19.13 11.39 2.92
CA THR A 109 20.11 10.53 3.57
C THR A 109 20.49 9.37 2.65
N VAL A 110 21.79 9.25 2.36
CA VAL A 110 22.33 8.17 1.54
C VAL A 110 22.66 6.97 2.41
N TYR A 111 22.14 5.80 2.01
CA TYR A 111 22.48 4.51 2.60
C TYR A 111 23.16 3.65 1.54
N THR A 112 24.32 3.08 1.87
CA THR A 112 25.07 2.21 0.96
C THR A 112 25.45 0.89 1.63
N GLY A 113 25.63 -0.14 0.80
CA GLY A 113 25.99 -1.48 1.22
C GLY A 113 24.82 -2.26 1.80
N ALA A 114 24.97 -3.58 1.79
CA ALA A 114 24.09 -4.51 2.50
C ALA A 114 24.86 -5.11 3.68
N ALA A 115 24.15 -5.44 4.77
CA ALA A 115 24.77 -6.11 5.91
C ALA A 115 25.29 -7.52 5.55
N SER A 116 24.68 -8.15 4.54
CA SER A 116 25.01 -9.47 4.02
C SER A 116 24.64 -9.56 2.54
N PRO A 117 25.31 -10.41 1.74
CA PRO A 117 24.87 -10.71 0.36
C PRO A 117 23.45 -11.32 0.29
N TYR A 118 22.92 -11.79 1.43
CA TYR A 118 21.59 -12.36 1.56
C TYR A 118 20.54 -11.38 2.12
N THR A 119 20.90 -10.13 2.41
CA THR A 119 19.94 -9.12 2.87
C THR A 119 18.85 -8.95 1.82
N CYS A 120 17.59 -9.19 2.21
CA CYS A 120 16.44 -9.22 1.32
C CYS A 120 15.11 -8.94 2.04
N THR A 121 14.00 -9.01 1.30
CA THR A 121 12.65 -8.80 1.85
C THR A 121 12.33 -9.69 3.06
N LEU A 122 12.97 -10.85 3.21
CA LEU A 122 12.79 -11.70 4.40
C LEU A 122 13.18 -10.98 5.70
N ASP A 123 14.24 -10.16 5.67
CA ASP A 123 14.68 -9.39 6.85
C ASP A 123 13.61 -8.41 7.32
N ILE A 124 12.77 -7.90 6.41
CA ILE A 124 11.66 -7.01 6.74
C ILE A 124 10.59 -7.78 7.53
N THR A 125 10.20 -8.96 7.06
CA THR A 125 9.24 -9.83 7.79
C THR A 125 9.77 -10.26 9.15
N ILE A 126 11.07 -10.59 9.24
CA ILE A 126 11.74 -10.90 10.51
C ILE A 126 11.70 -9.68 11.44
N GLY A 127 12.06 -8.49 10.94
CA GLY A 127 12.04 -7.25 11.71
C GLY A 127 10.63 -6.86 12.18
N MET A 128 9.60 -7.11 11.37
CA MET A 128 8.21 -6.92 11.77
C MET A 128 7.82 -7.85 12.92
N LYS A 129 8.09 -9.15 12.77
CA LYS A 129 7.70 -10.18 13.76
C LYS A 129 8.47 -10.09 15.07
N TYR A 130 9.80 -10.00 14.99
CA TYR A 130 10.71 -10.13 16.13
C TYR A 130 11.28 -8.78 16.61
N GLY A 131 10.98 -7.70 15.89
CA GLY A 131 11.30 -6.33 16.32
C GLY A 131 10.02 -5.60 16.68
N LEU A 132 9.36 -5.04 15.67
CA LEU A 132 8.25 -4.11 15.87
C LEU A 132 7.08 -4.71 16.68
N PHE A 133 6.69 -5.95 16.41
CA PHE A 133 5.58 -6.59 17.11
C PHE A 133 5.95 -7.10 18.51
N GLN A 134 7.24 -7.14 18.85
CA GLN A 134 7.77 -7.47 20.17
C GLN A 134 8.26 -6.23 20.93
N LEU A 135 7.93 -5.03 20.46
CA LEU A 135 8.42 -3.77 21.02
C LEU A 135 8.19 -3.65 22.54
N GLY A 136 7.07 -4.16 23.06
CA GLY A 136 6.75 -4.13 24.49
C GLY A 136 7.59 -5.08 25.34
N GLU A 137 8.18 -6.11 24.73
CA GLU A 137 9.13 -7.03 25.39
C GLU A 137 10.56 -6.51 25.29
N LEU A 138 10.90 -5.84 24.18
CA LEU A 138 12.24 -5.35 23.87
C LEU A 138 12.55 -3.99 24.51
N MET A 139 11.54 -3.15 24.75
CA MET A 139 11.73 -1.83 25.34
C MET A 139 11.44 -1.82 26.84
N PRO A 140 12.33 -1.25 27.67
CA PRO A 140 12.05 -1.03 29.08
C PRO A 140 10.79 -0.18 29.29
N PRO A 141 9.93 -0.50 30.28
CA PRO A 141 8.66 0.19 30.50
C PRO A 141 8.78 1.72 30.68
N GLU A 142 9.89 2.20 31.23
CA GLU A 142 10.20 3.61 31.43
C GLU A 142 10.54 4.36 30.14
N LYS A 143 10.90 3.65 29.05
CA LYS A 143 11.16 4.23 27.72
C LYS A 143 9.93 4.26 26.83
N LEU A 144 8.82 3.64 27.24
CA LEU A 144 7.58 3.61 26.46
C LEU A 144 6.83 4.95 26.57
N THR A 145 6.89 5.72 25.48
CA THR A 145 6.07 6.93 25.29
C THR A 145 4.57 6.59 25.15
N PRO A 146 3.65 7.57 25.28
CA PRO A 146 2.22 7.34 25.04
C PRO A 146 1.91 6.75 23.66
N GLY A 147 2.64 7.18 22.62
CA GLY A 147 2.51 6.64 21.26
C GLY A 147 2.84 5.15 21.20
N HIS A 148 3.96 4.74 21.80
CA HIS A 148 4.34 3.33 21.90
C HIS A 148 3.27 2.52 22.62
N ARG A 149 2.74 3.01 23.74
CA ARG A 149 1.69 2.31 24.50
C ARG A 149 0.42 2.15 23.68
N SER A 150 -0.01 3.19 22.95
CA SER A 150 -1.16 3.13 22.07
C SER A 150 -0.97 2.10 20.94
N PHE A 151 0.22 2.07 20.33
CA PHE A 151 0.56 1.06 19.33
C PHE A 151 0.52 -0.35 19.91
N LEU A 152 1.14 -0.58 21.07
CA LEU A 152 1.18 -1.87 21.76
C LEU A 152 -0.21 -2.36 22.15
N GLU A 153 -1.04 -1.49 22.73
CA GLU A 153 -2.43 -1.79 23.03
C GLU A 153 -3.18 -2.24 21.76
N TYR A 154 -3.02 -1.49 20.66
CA TYR A 154 -3.67 -1.79 19.39
C TYR A 154 -3.26 -3.15 18.81
N ILE A 155 -1.95 -3.45 18.74
CA ILE A 155 -1.49 -4.71 18.16
C ILE A 155 -1.73 -5.91 19.09
N SER A 156 -1.87 -5.70 20.41
CA SER A 156 -2.10 -6.79 21.37
C SER A 156 -3.52 -7.35 21.30
N ASP A 157 -4.53 -6.54 20.96
CA ASP A 157 -5.90 -7.00 20.75
C ASP A 157 -6.09 -7.63 19.36
N ARG A 158 -5.56 -8.84 19.18
CA ARG A 158 -5.67 -9.61 17.93
C ARG A 158 -7.07 -10.11 17.62
N LYS A 159 -7.98 -10.09 18.60
CA LYS A 159 -9.37 -10.48 18.40
C LYS A 159 -10.15 -9.36 17.70
N ARG A 160 -9.93 -8.11 18.11
CA ARG A 160 -10.58 -6.93 17.53
C ARG A 160 -9.83 -6.37 16.33
N ASN A 161 -8.50 -6.39 16.39
CA ASN A 161 -7.62 -5.80 15.38
C ASN A 161 -6.95 -6.93 14.61
N VAL A 162 -7.69 -7.49 13.66
CA VAL A 162 -7.23 -8.56 12.78
C VAL A 162 -6.06 -8.04 11.93
N MET A 163 -4.89 -8.67 12.08
CA MET A 163 -3.65 -8.28 11.39
C MET A 163 -2.63 -9.43 11.35
N SER A 164 -1.68 -9.33 10.42
CA SER A 164 -0.49 -10.18 10.37
C SER A 164 0.78 -9.38 10.61
N HIS A 165 1.78 -10.05 11.17
CA HIS A 165 3.18 -9.65 11.15
C HIS A 165 3.89 -9.95 9.81
N SER A 166 3.25 -10.75 8.95
CA SER A 166 3.73 -11.10 7.62
C SER A 166 3.11 -10.15 6.62
N ASP A 167 3.91 -9.67 5.69
CA ASP A 167 3.45 -8.71 4.69
C ASP A 167 2.52 -9.37 3.64
N GLY A 168 2.58 -10.71 3.49
CA GLY A 168 1.82 -11.48 2.50
C GLY A 168 2.22 -11.22 1.05
N GLY A 169 3.31 -10.47 0.82
CA GLY A 169 3.64 -9.85 -0.45
C GLY A 169 2.98 -8.47 -0.60
N GLN A 170 3.80 -7.46 -0.86
CA GLN A 170 3.32 -6.10 -1.15
C GLN A 170 2.72 -5.99 -2.55
N LEU A 171 1.70 -5.14 -2.69
CA LEU A 171 1.00 -4.89 -3.94
C LEU A 171 0.93 -3.39 -4.25
N MET A 172 0.83 -3.09 -5.54
CA MET A 172 0.43 -1.79 -6.06
C MET A 172 -0.89 -1.94 -6.80
N PHE A 173 -1.71 -0.89 -6.76
CA PHE A 173 -3.02 -0.85 -7.38
C PHE A 173 -3.06 0.30 -8.37
N ASN A 174 -3.17 0.00 -9.66
CA ASN A 174 -3.26 1.01 -10.70
C ASN A 174 -4.71 1.06 -11.22
N PHE A 175 -5.48 2.00 -10.72
CA PHE A 175 -6.87 2.21 -11.12
C PHE A 175 -6.91 2.84 -12.51
N VAL A 176 -7.66 2.25 -13.43
CA VAL A 176 -7.86 2.74 -14.79
C VAL A 176 -9.27 3.33 -14.88
N ILE A 177 -9.34 4.64 -15.10
CA ILE A 177 -10.56 5.45 -15.08
C ILE A 177 -10.64 6.15 -16.45
N GLY A 178 -11.49 5.63 -17.33
CA GLY A 178 -11.52 6.08 -18.72
C GLY A 178 -10.17 5.85 -19.40
N ASP A 179 -9.55 6.92 -19.89
CA ASP A 179 -8.24 6.93 -20.54
C ASP A 179 -7.07 7.23 -19.58
N LYS A 180 -7.35 7.45 -18.30
CA LYS A 180 -6.35 7.81 -17.28
C LYS A 180 -6.12 6.72 -16.25
N ALA A 181 -5.03 6.85 -15.49
CA ALA A 181 -4.71 5.95 -14.40
C ALA A 181 -4.16 6.60 -13.12
N LEU A 182 -4.57 6.05 -11.97
CA LEU A 182 -4.10 6.39 -10.63
C LEU A 182 -3.39 5.19 -10.01
N LEU A 183 -2.10 5.34 -9.71
CA LEU A 183 -1.35 4.35 -8.96
C LEU A 183 -1.42 4.63 -7.46
N TRP A 184 -1.74 3.61 -6.68
CA TRP A 184 -1.50 3.56 -5.23
C TRP A 184 -0.36 2.57 -4.93
N SER A 185 0.71 3.07 -4.31
CA SER A 185 1.87 2.29 -3.85
C SER A 185 2.17 2.61 -2.38
N ALA A 186 1.68 1.77 -1.48
CA ALA A 186 1.83 1.96 -0.03
C ALA A 186 3.28 1.86 0.50
N HIS A 187 4.24 1.48 -0.34
CA HIS A 187 5.65 1.37 0.02
C HIS A 187 6.59 1.88 -1.09
N LEU A 188 7.79 2.27 -0.69
CA LEU A 188 8.80 2.84 -1.60
C LEU A 188 9.36 1.80 -2.57
N GLY A 189 9.51 0.54 -2.16
CA GLY A 189 10.13 -0.52 -2.97
C GLY A 189 9.37 -0.88 -4.24
N GLY A 190 10.01 -1.71 -5.07
CA GLY A 190 9.37 -2.34 -6.23
C GLY A 190 10.35 -3.11 -7.11
N TYR A 191 9.78 -3.81 -8.09
CA TYR A 191 10.54 -4.50 -9.12
C TYR A 191 10.70 -3.60 -10.33
N ASP A 192 11.92 -3.35 -10.78
CA ASP A 192 12.17 -2.41 -11.87
C ASP A 192 11.53 -2.87 -13.19
N GLY A 193 11.56 -4.17 -13.48
CA GLY A 193 10.88 -4.76 -14.62
C GLY A 193 9.37 -4.50 -14.62
N ILE A 194 8.73 -4.54 -13.46
CA ILE A 194 7.29 -4.21 -13.33
C ILE A 194 7.09 -2.70 -13.47
N LEU A 195 7.84 -1.88 -12.73
CA LEU A 195 7.69 -0.42 -12.76
C LEU A 195 7.88 0.15 -14.16
N LYS A 196 8.89 -0.35 -14.90
CA LYS A 196 9.18 0.06 -16.28
C LYS A 196 8.14 -0.42 -17.29
N ASN A 197 7.50 -1.57 -17.08
CA ASN A 197 6.61 -2.18 -18.08
C ASN A 197 5.11 -2.13 -17.74
N LEU A 198 4.72 -1.72 -16.52
CA LEU A 198 3.31 -1.64 -16.17
C LEU A 198 2.57 -0.70 -17.11
N GLN A 199 1.36 -1.10 -17.48
CA GLN A 199 0.45 -0.37 -18.34
C GLN A 199 -0.99 -0.43 -17.79
N PRO A 200 -1.79 0.64 -18.00
CA PRO A 200 -1.35 1.97 -18.48
C PRO A 200 -0.39 2.64 -17.50
N LYS A 201 0.43 3.59 -17.98
CA LYS A 201 1.25 4.43 -17.09
C LYS A 201 0.34 5.34 -16.27
N PRO A 202 0.59 5.51 -14.96
CA PRO A 202 -0.24 6.36 -14.12
C PRO A 202 -0.02 7.85 -14.44
N ASP A 203 -1.12 8.58 -14.61
CA ASP A 203 -1.15 10.04 -14.68
C ASP A 203 -0.92 10.66 -13.31
N VAL A 204 -1.43 10.00 -12.27
CA VAL A 204 -1.28 10.36 -10.86
C VAL A 204 -0.73 9.17 -10.09
N ALA A 205 0.28 9.39 -9.25
CA ALA A 205 0.81 8.36 -8.36
C ALA A 205 0.78 8.82 -6.90
N ILE A 206 0.11 8.03 -6.05
CA ILE A 206 0.18 8.17 -4.59
C ILE A 206 1.18 7.14 -4.08
N MET A 207 2.27 7.61 -3.48
CA MET A 207 3.41 6.77 -3.14
C MET A 207 3.93 7.05 -1.74
N ALA A 208 4.19 5.98 -1.00
CA ALA A 208 4.89 6.08 0.26
C ALA A 208 6.37 6.40 0.06
N ILE A 209 6.93 7.22 0.96
CA ILE A 209 8.30 7.76 0.82
C ILE A 209 9.17 7.51 2.07
N ALA A 210 8.78 6.57 2.92
CA ALA A 210 9.54 6.19 4.10
C ALA A 210 10.59 5.10 3.82
N GLY A 211 11.65 5.08 4.63
CA GLY A 211 12.67 4.04 4.67
C GLY A 211 13.63 4.03 3.48
N ARG A 212 14.51 3.03 3.44
CA ARG A 212 15.44 2.76 2.35
C ARG A 212 14.75 1.91 1.29
N ALA A 213 14.88 2.28 0.02
CA ALA A 213 14.20 1.58 -1.06
C ALA A 213 14.62 0.11 -1.16
N ASN A 214 13.65 -0.74 -1.48
CA ASN A 214 13.86 -2.15 -1.82
C ASN A 214 13.70 -2.31 -3.33
N LEU A 215 14.82 -2.47 -4.02
CA LEU A 215 14.89 -2.63 -5.47
C LEU A 215 15.15 -4.10 -5.79
N ASN A 216 14.18 -4.76 -6.43
CA ASN A 216 14.31 -6.17 -6.83
C ASN A 216 14.70 -7.12 -5.67
N GLY A 217 14.21 -6.82 -4.46
CA GLY A 217 14.48 -7.61 -3.27
C GLY A 217 15.77 -7.24 -2.53
N LYS A 218 16.47 -6.17 -2.94
CA LYS A 218 17.74 -5.73 -2.34
C LYS A 218 17.67 -4.28 -1.86
N PRO A 219 18.38 -3.91 -0.79
CA PRO A 219 18.44 -2.53 -0.35
C PRO A 219 19.15 -1.67 -1.42
N PHE A 220 18.53 -0.56 -1.83
CA PHE A 220 19.08 0.34 -2.83
C PHE A 220 20.28 1.11 -2.27
N ASP A 221 21.36 1.21 -3.04
CA ASP A 221 22.52 2.04 -2.71
C ASP A 221 22.28 3.47 -3.19
N GLY A 222 21.95 4.35 -2.26
CA GLY A 222 21.57 5.72 -2.53
C GLY A 222 20.59 6.26 -1.48
N SER A 223 20.03 7.41 -1.79
CA SER A 223 19.01 8.08 -0.99
C SER A 223 17.59 7.70 -1.42
N THR A 224 16.64 7.95 -0.53
CA THR A 224 15.22 7.83 -0.85
C THR A 224 14.80 8.79 -1.96
N ALA A 225 15.36 10.00 -1.98
CA ALA A 225 15.09 11.00 -3.01
C ALA A 225 15.52 10.53 -4.41
N GLU A 226 16.74 9.99 -4.54
CA GLU A 226 17.24 9.44 -5.80
C GLU A 226 16.35 8.30 -6.30
N PHE A 227 16.01 7.36 -5.42
CA PHE A 227 15.15 6.24 -5.80
C PHE A 227 13.74 6.70 -6.20
N ALA A 228 13.19 7.69 -5.50
CA ALA A 228 11.87 8.25 -5.81
C ALA A 228 11.83 8.82 -7.23
N ALA A 229 12.84 9.61 -7.61
CA ALA A 229 12.98 10.14 -8.96
C ALA A 229 13.09 9.01 -10.01
N MET A 230 13.89 7.97 -9.74
CA MET A 230 14.00 6.81 -10.62
C MET A 230 12.66 6.07 -10.77
N LYS A 231 11.96 5.81 -9.66
CA LYS A 231 10.67 5.11 -9.65
C LYS A 231 9.61 5.91 -10.42
N VAL A 232 9.50 7.22 -10.20
CA VAL A 232 8.61 8.10 -10.97
C VAL A 232 8.97 8.09 -12.46
N GLY A 233 10.26 8.12 -12.80
CA GLY A 233 10.73 7.99 -14.18
C GLY A 233 10.30 6.68 -14.84
N TRP A 234 10.44 5.55 -14.15
CA TRP A 234 9.99 4.24 -14.65
C TRP A 234 8.47 4.15 -14.79
N LEU A 235 7.73 4.85 -13.93
CA LEU A 235 6.27 5.01 -14.01
C LEU A 235 5.84 5.98 -15.13
N GLY A 236 6.76 6.46 -15.97
CA GLY A 236 6.44 7.29 -17.12
C GLY A 236 6.44 8.80 -16.83
N ASN A 237 6.95 9.22 -15.67
CA ASN A 237 6.85 10.58 -15.16
C ASN A 237 5.38 11.03 -15.03
N SER A 238 4.65 10.41 -14.11
CA SER A 238 3.30 10.83 -13.74
C SER A 238 3.23 12.35 -13.61
N SER A 239 2.20 12.96 -14.18
CA SER A 239 2.02 14.42 -14.13
C SER A 239 1.95 14.94 -12.70
N GLN A 240 1.40 14.11 -11.79
CA GLN A 240 1.28 14.43 -10.38
C GLN A 240 1.72 13.26 -9.49
N VAL A 241 2.44 13.59 -8.43
CA VAL A 241 2.81 12.66 -7.35
C VAL A 241 2.29 13.20 -6.02
N ILE A 242 1.77 12.31 -5.18
CA ILE A 242 1.34 12.62 -3.82
C ILE A 242 2.10 11.70 -2.88
N TRP A 243 2.84 12.28 -1.94
CA TRP A 243 3.52 11.50 -0.93
C TRP A 243 2.53 11.01 0.14
N CYS A 244 2.77 9.82 0.67
CA CYS A 244 2.11 9.31 1.86
C CYS A 244 3.10 8.64 2.82
N LEU A 245 2.64 8.26 4.01
CA LEU A 245 3.46 7.66 5.08
C LEU A 245 4.66 8.55 5.49
N HIS A 246 4.51 9.88 5.47
CA HIS A 246 5.55 10.81 5.93
C HIS A 246 5.15 11.67 7.14
N ASP A 247 3.86 11.64 7.50
CA ASP A 247 3.30 12.41 8.62
C ASP A 247 3.74 11.87 9.97
N GLU A 248 3.32 12.55 11.04
CA GLU A 248 3.61 12.15 12.41
C GLU A 248 3.05 10.75 12.73
N THR A 249 3.91 9.91 13.31
CA THR A 249 3.58 8.52 13.67
C THR A 249 3.61 8.31 15.18
N CYS A 250 3.06 7.17 15.63
CA CYS A 250 3.03 6.81 17.06
C CYS A 250 4.29 6.08 17.56
N ILE A 251 5.24 5.78 16.67
CA ILE A 251 6.50 5.08 16.94
C ILE A 251 7.60 5.60 15.98
N PRO A 252 8.89 5.58 16.36
CA PRO A 252 9.94 6.07 15.47
C PRO A 252 10.05 5.21 14.19
N PRO A 253 10.35 5.81 13.02
CA PRO A 253 10.60 7.23 12.80
C PRO A 253 9.31 8.06 12.95
N TRP A 254 9.38 9.12 13.75
CA TRP A 254 8.27 10.01 14.08
C TRP A 254 7.82 10.83 12.89
N ARG A 255 8.73 11.11 11.95
CA ARG A 255 8.47 11.93 10.77
C ARG A 255 9.44 11.60 9.65
N ILE A 256 9.02 11.88 8.41
CA ILE A 256 9.88 11.81 7.23
C ILE A 256 9.98 13.22 6.61
N HIS A 257 11.19 13.71 6.39
CA HIS A 257 11.47 14.96 5.68
C HIS A 257 11.54 14.69 4.17
N ILE A 258 10.59 15.26 3.42
CA ILE A 258 10.28 14.92 2.02
C ILE A 258 10.83 15.94 1.01
N GLU A 259 11.54 16.97 1.47
CA GLU A 259 11.98 18.10 0.67
C GLU A 259 12.92 17.66 -0.45
N ALA A 260 13.87 16.77 -0.14
CA ALA A 260 14.81 16.24 -1.13
C ALA A 260 14.12 15.35 -2.16
N ALA A 261 13.23 14.45 -1.73
CA ALA A 261 12.46 13.60 -2.65
C ALA A 261 11.54 14.43 -3.56
N THR A 262 10.91 15.47 -3.00
CA THR A 262 10.08 16.40 -3.76
C THR A 262 10.90 17.09 -4.84
N LYS A 263 12.03 17.70 -4.46
CA LYS A 263 12.92 18.36 -5.40
C LYS A 263 13.40 17.41 -6.50
N ALA A 264 13.90 16.24 -6.14
CA ALA A 264 14.45 15.26 -7.10
C ALA A 264 13.41 14.78 -8.12
N VAL A 265 12.15 14.61 -7.70
CA VAL A 265 11.06 14.23 -8.61
C VAL A 265 10.68 15.37 -9.55
N GLU A 266 10.60 16.60 -9.04
CA GLU A 266 10.21 17.76 -9.85
C GLU A 266 11.31 18.24 -10.83
N GLU A 267 12.57 17.87 -10.59
CA GLU A 267 13.71 18.15 -11.49
C GLU A 267 13.52 17.62 -12.92
N ASN A 268 12.65 16.62 -13.13
CA ASN A 268 12.33 16.11 -14.46
C ASN A 268 11.50 17.10 -15.33
N GLY A 269 10.97 18.18 -14.72
CA GLY A 269 10.20 19.23 -15.39
C GLY A 269 8.78 18.85 -15.84
N LYS A 270 8.35 17.60 -15.62
CA LYS A 270 7.05 17.05 -16.04
C LYS A 270 6.14 16.71 -14.88
N THR A 271 6.72 16.26 -13.77
CA THR A 271 6.01 15.83 -12.57
C THR A 271 5.92 16.98 -11.59
N LYS A 272 4.76 17.12 -10.95
CA LYS A 272 4.55 17.99 -9.79
C LYS A 272 4.16 17.20 -8.56
N VAL A 273 4.75 17.55 -7.43
CA VAL A 273 4.35 16.97 -6.14
C VAL A 273 3.22 17.82 -5.56
N LEU A 274 2.05 17.21 -5.39
CA LEU A 274 0.92 17.84 -4.74
C LEU A 274 0.98 17.56 -3.24
N ALA A 275 1.17 18.60 -2.45
CA ALA A 275 1.00 18.54 -1.00
C ALA A 275 -0.49 18.39 -0.66
N VAL A 276 -0.79 17.49 0.27
CA VAL A 276 -2.13 17.26 0.80
C VAL A 276 -2.15 17.56 2.29
N GLU A 277 -3.13 18.32 2.73
CA GLU A 277 -3.37 18.57 4.14
C GLU A 277 -4.15 17.41 4.77
N PHE A 278 -3.79 17.07 6.01
CA PHE A 278 -4.50 16.05 6.77
C PHE A 278 -6.01 16.33 6.83
N ALA A 279 -6.81 15.31 6.52
CA ALA A 279 -8.27 15.36 6.50
C ALA A 279 -8.90 16.39 5.53
N ARG A 280 -8.13 16.92 4.56
CA ARG A 280 -8.68 17.73 3.46
C ARG A 280 -8.94 16.88 2.23
N SER A 281 -10.10 17.11 1.62
CA SER A 281 -10.42 16.54 0.30
C SER A 281 -9.71 17.33 -0.79
N ILE A 282 -9.29 16.63 -1.84
CA ILE A 282 -8.73 17.22 -3.04
C ILE A 282 -9.43 16.64 -4.27
N ASP A 283 -9.59 17.46 -5.29
CA ASP A 283 -10.08 17.02 -6.58
C ASP A 283 -8.88 16.70 -7.48
N LEU A 284 -8.81 15.45 -7.91
CA LEU A 284 -7.80 14.98 -8.85
C LEU A 284 -8.38 15.04 -10.25
N ASN A 285 -7.58 15.56 -11.20
CA ASN A 285 -7.95 15.52 -12.61
C ASN A 285 -7.70 14.12 -13.17
N ILE A 286 -8.56 13.16 -12.81
CA ILE A 286 -8.55 11.77 -13.26
C ILE A 286 -9.90 11.35 -13.85
#